data_AF-A0A9D9F6Q9-F1
#
_entry.id   AF-A0A9D9F6Q9-F1
#
_cell.length_a   1.000
_cell.length_b   1.000
_cell.length_c   1.000
_cell.angle_alpha   90.00
_cell.angle_beta   90.00
_cell.angle_gamma   90.00
#
_symmetry.space_group_name_H-M   'P 1'
#
loop_
_entity.id
_entity.type
_entity.pdbx_description
1 polymer ?
#
loop_
_entity_poly.entity_id
_entity_poly.type
_entity_poly.pdbx_seq_one_letter_code
_entity_poly.pdbx_strand_id
1 'polypeptide(L)' 'MKPDDLEDIKRTYFENDDSIFEEWLDRPVKALEHKTPRELLATVDGCKKVKLYLSQVKYGDYS' A
#
# COMPACT_ATOMS: atom_id res chain seq x y z
N MET A 1 10.19 -3.97 7.36
CA MET A 1 9.77 -2.61 6.97
C MET A 1 10.07 -1.68 8.13
N LYS A 2 10.51 -0.45 7.89
CA LYS A 2 10.64 0.52 8.98
C LYS A 2 9.24 1.09 9.26
N PRO A 3 8.87 1.36 10.52
CA PRO A 3 7.57 1.97 10.85
C PRO A 3 7.33 3.27 10.06
N ASP A 4 8.39 4.03 9.75
CA ASP A 4 8.33 5.24 8.93
C ASP A 4 7.74 5.03 7.52
N ASP A 5 7.90 3.84 6.92
CA ASP A 5 7.37 3.55 5.59
C ASP A 5 5.83 3.39 5.60
N LEU A 6 5.25 2.92 6.72
CA LEU A 6 3.79 2.74 6.87
C LEU A 6 3.12 4.10 7.08
N GLU A 7 3.69 4.92 7.95
CA GLU A 7 3.18 6.26 8.23
C GLU A 7 3.25 7.15 6.98
N ASP A 8 4.33 7.05 6.20
CA ASP A 8 4.43 7.80 4.95
C ASP A 8 3.39 7.37 3.91
N ILE A 9 3.13 6.06 3.77
CA ILE A 9 2.06 5.54 2.89
C ILE A 9 0.70 6.07 3.35
N LYS A 10 0.40 5.94 4.64
CA LYS A 10 -0.87 6.37 5.22
C LYS A 10 -1.09 7.87 5.01
N ARG A 11 -0.08 8.70 5.28
CA ARG A 11 -0.13 10.15 5.07
C ARG A 11 -0.32 10.52 3.60
N THR A 12 0.39 9.84 2.70
CA THR A 12 0.45 10.21 1.28
C THR A 12 -0.79 9.77 0.49
N TYR A 13 -1.36 8.62 0.82
CA TYR A 13 -2.42 7.99 0.02
C TYR A 13 -3.77 7.91 0.72
N PHE A 14 -3.80 8.00 2.06
CA PHE A 14 -5.01 7.80 2.87
C PHE A 14 -5.36 9.01 3.73
N GLU A 15 -4.70 10.16 3.53
CA GLU A 15 -4.98 11.41 4.26
C GLU A 15 -4.92 11.27 5.80
N ASN A 16 -4.13 10.30 6.29
CA ASN A 16 -4.07 9.88 7.70
C ASN A 16 -5.34 9.24 8.27
N ASP A 17 -6.30 8.80 7.44
CA ASP A 17 -7.46 8.06 7.91
C ASP A 17 -7.08 6.62 8.30
N ASP A 18 -6.99 6.38 9.61
CA ASP A 18 -6.71 5.05 10.19
C ASP A 18 -7.72 3.99 9.77
N SER A 19 -9.00 4.34 9.67
CA SER A 19 -10.05 3.35 9.42
C SER A 19 -9.98 2.85 7.98
N ILE A 20 -9.82 3.77 7.02
CA ILE A 20 -9.67 3.40 5.61
C ILE A 20 -8.35 2.69 5.38
N PHE A 21 -7.27 3.13 6.05
CA PHE A 21 -5.96 2.50 5.92
C PHE A 21 -5.96 1.06 6.43
N GLU A 22 -6.47 0.80 7.64
CA GLU A 22 -6.57 -0.55 8.19
C GLU A 22 -7.49 -1.44 7.34
N GLU A 23 -8.63 -0.92 6.88
CA GLU A 23 -9.51 -1.67 5.96
C GLU A 23 -8.77 -2.06 4.67
N TRP A 24 -8.03 -1.12 4.08
CA TRP A 24 -7.26 -1.38 2.87
C TRP A 24 -6.15 -2.41 3.10
N LEU A 25 -5.48 -2.38 4.25
CA LEU A 25 -4.43 -3.33 4.61
C LEU A 25 -4.92 -4.78 4.59
N ASP A 26 -6.17 -5.01 5.00
CA ASP A 26 -6.77 -6.34 5.10
C ASP A 26 -7.60 -6.74 3.86
N ARG A 27 -7.76 -5.84 2.88
CA ARG A 27 -8.45 -6.15 1.63
C ARG A 27 -7.48 -6.70 0.56
N PRO A 28 -7.77 -7.86 -0.05
CA PRO A 28 -6.95 -8.40 -1.12
C PRO A 28 -7.05 -7.51 -2.38
N VAL A 29 -5.90 -7.17 -2.94
CA VAL A 29 -5.80 -6.30 -4.13
C VAL A 29 -5.51 -7.16 -5.36
N LYS A 30 -6.39 -7.13 -6.36
CA LYS A 30 -6.25 -7.92 -7.60
C LYS A 30 -4.92 -7.66 -8.33
N ALA A 31 -4.51 -6.39 -8.41
CA ALA A 31 -3.26 -5.97 -9.03
C ALA A 31 -2.01 -6.47 -8.28
N LEU A 32 -2.18 -6.90 -7.01
CA LEU A 32 -1.13 -7.45 -6.17
C LEU A 32 -1.28 -8.96 -6.00
N GLU A 33 -1.67 -9.65 -7.08
CA GLU A 33 -1.81 -11.11 -7.10
C GLU A 33 -2.85 -11.63 -6.08
N HIS A 34 -3.88 -10.83 -5.79
CA HIS A 34 -4.91 -11.11 -4.77
C HIS A 34 -4.36 -11.21 -3.34
N LYS A 35 -3.13 -10.75 -3.08
CA LYS A 35 -2.57 -10.65 -1.72
C LYS A 35 -3.07 -9.39 -1.03
N THR A 36 -3.06 -9.43 0.29
CA THR A 36 -3.35 -8.25 1.10
C THR A 36 -2.11 -7.34 1.17
N PRO A 37 -2.29 -6.00 1.23
CA PRO A 37 -1.18 -5.10 1.47
C PRO A 37 -0.44 -5.41 2.78
N ARG A 38 -1.15 -5.87 3.83
CA ARG A 38 -0.55 -6.29 5.10
C ARG A 38 0.50 -7.39 4.91
N GLU A 39 0.18 -8.42 4.13
CA GLU A 39 1.12 -9.52 3.81
C GLU A 39 2.33 -9.02 3.00
N LEU A 40 2.10 -8.11 2.06
CA LEU A 40 3.16 -7.61 1.18
C LEU A 40 4.13 -6.69 1.92
N LEU A 41 3.59 -5.80 2.76
CA LEU A 41 4.37 -4.86 3.57
C LEU A 41 5.25 -5.55 4.62
N ALA A 42 4.96 -6.81 4.96
CA ALA A 42 5.84 -7.64 5.80
C ALA A 42 7.20 -7.93 5.14
N THR A 43 7.33 -7.76 3.82
CA THR A 43 8.56 -8.03 3.07
C THR A 43 9.09 -6.77 2.38
N VAL A 44 10.42 -6.70 2.18
CA VAL A 44 11.05 -5.57 1.47
C VAL A 44 10.58 -5.50 0.01
N ASP A 45 10.43 -6.66 -0.64
CA ASP A 45 9.94 -6.76 -2.02
C ASP A 45 8.48 -6.33 -2.14
N GLY A 46 7.61 -6.87 -1.29
CA GLY A 46 6.18 -6.52 -1.30
C GLY A 46 5.93 -5.05 -0.97
N CYS A 47 6.72 -4.44 -0.09
CA CYS A 47 6.65 -3.00 0.16
C CYS A 47 6.93 -2.16 -1.12
N LYS A 48 7.93 -2.54 -1.93
CA LYS A 48 8.20 -1.87 -3.21
C LYS A 48 7.03 -2.02 -4.18
N LYS A 49 6.46 -3.22 -4.29
CA LYS A 49 5.28 -3.49 -5.13
C LYS A 49 4.07 -2.64 -4.71
N VAL A 50 3.79 -2.57 -3.41
CA VAL A 50 2.70 -1.77 -2.85
C VAL A 50 2.91 -0.28 -3.13
N LYS A 51 4.12 0.25 -2.92
CA LYS A 51 4.43 1.67 -3.21
C LYS A 51 4.27 1.99 -4.70
N LEU A 52 4.75 1.10 -5.57
CA LEU A 52 4.57 1.25 -7.02
C LEU A 52 3.08 1.25 -7.37
N TYR A 53 2.32 0.25 -6.93
CA TYR A 53 0.87 0.19 -7.14
C TYR A 53 0.15 1.47 -6.69
N LEU A 54 0.43 1.96 -5.49
CA LEU A 54 -0.18 3.19 -4.97
C LEU A 54 0.20 4.42 -5.80
N SER A 55 1.44 4.52 -6.28
CA SER A 55 1.85 5.59 -7.19
C SER A 55 1.10 5.53 -8.52
N GLN A 56 0.90 4.33 -9.09
CA GLN A 56 0.14 4.13 -10.33
C GLN A 56 -1.33 4.52 -10.16
N VAL A 57 -1.95 4.15 -9.03
CA VAL A 57 -3.34 4.53 -8.71
C VAL A 57 -3.48 6.04 -8.54
N LYS A 58 -2.54 6.69 -7.85
CA LYS A 58 -2.64 8.13 -7.54
C LYS A 58 -2.32 9.03 -8.74
N TYR A 59 -1.31 8.68 -9.53
CA TYR A 59 -0.80 9.52 -10.61
C TYR A 59 -1.27 9.06 -12.00
N GLY A 60 -1.95 7.92 -12.09
CA GLY A 60 -2.41 7.36 -13.37
C GLY A 60 -1.26 6.88 -14.26
N ASP A 61 -0.08 6.66 -13.68
CA ASP A 61 1.14 6.29 -14.40
C ASP A 61 1.13 4.77 -14.68
N TYR A 62 0.23 4.35 -15.57
CA TYR A 62 0.25 3.02 -16.16
C TYR A 62 1.28 3.05 -17.29
N SER A 63 2.55 2.77 -16.98
CA SER A 63 3.58 2.53 -18.00
C SER A 63 3.19 1.35 -18.90
#